data_AF-A0A2V8UTZ2-F1
#
_entry.id   AF-A0A2V8UTZ2-F1
#
_cell.length_a   1.000
_cell.length_b   1.000
_cell.length_c   1.000
_cell.angle_alpha   90.00
_cell.angle_beta   90.00
_cell.angle_gamma   90.00
#
_symmetry.space_group_name_H-M   'P 1'
#
loop_
_entity.id
_entity.type
_entity.pdbx_description
1 polymer ?
#
loop_
_entity_poly.entity_id
_entity_poly.type
_entity_poly.pdbx_seq_one_letter_code
_entity_poly.pdbx_strand_id
1 'polypeptide(L)'
;MEERIMTQTADAADRDFLEVLFGPATQAQTYLNLLYLLLTFPLGMAYFIFFTTGFSLGVGLLVIIIGFPILILMLAACQVLGIFERSLVRTMLCVEIPAAPQRPPVPGLWLKFKALLDDSFTWRSFAYMMLEFPFGIASFCVLVTTLSLSVALILMPLTYNIAPADFGFWRVDSKNEAAVWCFVGIILLIGSLHLINAMALIWGRFARVMLSPSAAPVYYAPPPASVPAYPQPK
;
A
#
# COMPACT_ATOMS: atom_id res chain seq x y z
N MET A 1 28.67 -1.40 42.17
CA MET A 1 27.52 -0.62 41.67
C MET A 1 27.62 -0.42 40.16
N GLU A 2 28.78 -0.07 39.63
CA GLU A 2 29.04 0.09 38.19
C GLU A 2 28.86 -1.20 37.37
N GLU A 3 29.26 -2.35 37.91
CA GLU A 3 29.09 -3.66 37.25
C GLU A 3 27.62 -4.01 36.99
N ARG A 4 26.71 -3.63 37.90
CA ARG A 4 25.24 -3.79 37.75
C ARG A 4 24.67 -2.86 36.67
N ILE A 5 25.21 -1.65 36.56
CA ILE A 5 24.75 -0.66 35.57
C ILE A 5 25.16 -1.11 34.16
N MET A 6 26.39 -1.59 33.98
CA MET A 6 26.86 -2.08 32.68
C MET A 6 26.12 -3.34 32.19
N THR A 7 25.81 -4.28 33.08
CA THR A 7 25.00 -5.46 32.71
C THR A 7 23.57 -5.08 32.35
N GLN A 8 22.97 -4.12 33.07
CA GLN A 8 21.60 -3.65 32.78
C GLN A 8 21.51 -2.90 31.44
N THR A 9 22.52 -2.10 31.08
CA THR A 9 22.56 -1.42 29.78
C THR A 9 22.76 -2.37 28.61
N ALA A 10 23.56 -3.44 28.79
CA ALA A 10 23.80 -4.43 27.75
C ALA A 10 22.56 -5.30 27.47
N ASP A 11 21.85 -5.74 28.52
CA ASP A 11 20.60 -6.52 28.37
C ASP A 11 19.48 -5.67 27.72
N ALA A 12 19.38 -4.38 28.06
CA ALA A 12 18.43 -3.49 27.41
C ALA A 12 18.73 -3.29 25.90
N ALA A 13 20.00 -3.06 25.55
CA ALA A 13 20.39 -2.86 24.15
C ALA A 13 20.21 -4.13 23.30
N ASP A 14 20.45 -5.31 23.86
CA ASP A 14 20.25 -6.59 23.17
C ASP A 14 18.76 -6.87 22.93
N ARG A 15 17.90 -6.59 23.92
CA ARG A 15 16.44 -6.69 23.76
C ARG A 15 15.92 -5.73 22.70
N ASP A 16 16.34 -4.47 22.72
CA ASP A 16 15.94 -3.47 21.71
C ASP A 16 16.37 -3.91 20.30
N PHE A 17 17.59 -4.45 20.16
CA PHE A 17 18.09 -4.97 18.89
C PHE A 17 17.30 -6.17 18.38
N LEU A 18 17.00 -7.13 19.26
CA LEU A 18 16.20 -8.31 18.93
C LEU A 18 14.76 -7.94 18.56
N GLU A 19 14.16 -6.97 19.26
CA GLU A 19 12.83 -6.45 18.91
C GLU A 19 12.84 -5.74 17.55
N VAL A 20 13.88 -5.00 17.20
CA VAL A 20 14.01 -4.39 15.87
C VAL A 20 14.17 -5.46 14.79
N LEU A 21 14.99 -6.49 15.01
CA LEU A 21 15.23 -7.55 14.02
C LEU A 21 14.02 -8.47 13.83
N PHE A 22 13.44 -8.98 14.92
CA PHE A 22 12.37 -9.97 14.88
C PHE A 22 10.97 -9.37 15.04
N GLY A 23 10.85 -8.09 15.36
CA GLY A 23 9.59 -7.37 15.46
C GLY A 23 8.67 -7.58 14.24
N PRO A 24 9.16 -7.44 13.00
CA PRO A 24 8.35 -7.70 11.82
C PRO A 24 7.80 -9.12 11.73
N ALA A 25 8.55 -10.13 12.19
CA ALA A 25 8.13 -11.53 12.14
C ALA A 25 7.01 -11.85 13.15
N THR A 26 6.92 -11.07 14.23
CA THR A 26 5.92 -11.27 15.29
C THR A 26 4.70 -10.35 15.16
N GLN A 27 4.78 -9.31 14.33
CA GLN A 27 3.70 -8.36 14.12
C GLN A 27 2.69 -8.84 13.07
N ALA A 28 1.42 -8.97 13.49
CA ALA A 28 0.30 -9.27 12.59
C ALA A 28 0.21 -8.28 11.41
N GLN A 29 0.62 -7.02 11.62
CA GLN A 29 0.64 -5.97 10.61
C GLN A 29 1.54 -6.30 9.41
N THR A 30 2.66 -6.99 9.62
CA THR A 30 3.57 -7.36 8.52
C THR A 30 2.93 -8.36 7.57
N TYR A 31 2.11 -9.28 8.08
CA TYR A 31 1.36 -10.21 7.25
C TYR A 31 0.23 -9.54 6.49
N LEU A 32 -0.43 -8.53 7.09
CA LEU A 32 -1.40 -7.70 6.37
C LEU A 32 -0.74 -6.85 5.28
N ASN A 33 0.45 -6.29 5.54
CA ASN A 33 1.25 -5.56 4.57
C ASN A 33 1.65 -6.47 3.39
N LEU A 34 2.11 -7.70 3.68
CA LEU A 34 2.43 -8.71 2.68
C LEU A 34 1.21 -9.04 1.82
N LEU A 35 0.06 -9.32 2.46
CA LEU A 35 -1.18 -9.64 1.75
C LEU A 35 -1.62 -8.48 0.86
N TYR A 36 -1.56 -7.24 1.37
CA TYR A 36 -1.90 -6.05 0.59
C TYR A 36 -0.99 -5.93 -0.65
N LEU A 37 0.33 -6.01 -0.50
CA LEU A 37 1.27 -5.90 -1.62
C LEU A 37 1.09 -7.02 -2.65
N LEU A 38 0.76 -8.24 -2.22
CA LEU A 38 0.40 -9.32 -3.14
C LEU A 38 -0.90 -9.03 -3.90
N LEU A 39 -1.89 -8.41 -3.26
CA LEU A 39 -3.16 -8.01 -3.87
C LEU A 39 -3.03 -6.79 -4.79
N THR A 40 -2.05 -5.91 -4.56
CA THR A 40 -1.81 -4.74 -5.40
C THR A 40 -1.53 -5.12 -6.86
N PHE A 41 -0.86 -6.25 -7.12
CA PHE A 41 -0.64 -6.73 -8.49
C PHE A 41 -1.93 -7.10 -9.25
N PRO A 42 -2.76 -8.04 -8.79
CA PRO A 42 -4.01 -8.37 -9.47
C PRO A 42 -5.00 -7.20 -9.49
N LEU A 43 -5.06 -6.38 -8.43
CA LEU A 43 -5.91 -5.18 -8.40
C LEU A 43 -5.46 -4.15 -9.44
N GLY A 44 -4.18 -3.77 -9.40
CA GLY A 44 -3.60 -2.84 -10.38
C GLY A 44 -3.78 -3.33 -11.81
N MET A 45 -3.61 -4.63 -12.08
CA MET A 45 -3.88 -5.22 -13.39
C MET A 45 -5.35 -5.08 -13.80
N ALA A 46 -6.28 -5.42 -12.91
CA ALA A 46 -7.71 -5.31 -13.17
C ALA A 46 -8.11 -3.85 -13.46
N TYR A 47 -7.61 -2.90 -12.66
CA TYR A 47 -7.86 -1.47 -12.85
C TYR A 47 -7.28 -0.96 -14.16
N PHE A 48 -6.05 -1.34 -14.49
CA PHE A 48 -5.40 -0.96 -15.73
C PHE A 48 -6.23 -1.42 -16.94
N ILE A 49 -6.57 -2.71 -17.00
CA ILE A 49 -7.38 -3.26 -18.09
C ILE A 49 -8.74 -2.57 -18.16
N PHE A 50 -9.45 -2.48 -17.03
CA PHE A 50 -10.78 -1.90 -16.97
C PHE A 50 -10.81 -0.46 -17.49
N PHE A 51 -9.91 0.41 -17.02
CA PHE A 51 -9.90 1.80 -17.42
C PHE A 51 -9.33 2.00 -18.83
N THR A 52 -8.24 1.31 -19.20
CA THR A 52 -7.69 1.43 -20.55
C THR A 52 -8.70 1.00 -21.60
N THR A 53 -9.41 -0.11 -21.38
CA THR A 53 -10.47 -0.58 -22.28
C THR A 53 -11.69 0.35 -22.24
N GLY A 54 -12.16 0.71 -21.05
CA GLY A 54 -13.36 1.53 -20.88
C GLY A 54 -13.21 2.93 -21.47
N PHE A 55 -12.08 3.60 -21.25
CA PHE A 55 -11.81 4.90 -21.86
C PHE A 55 -11.59 4.79 -23.38
N SER A 56 -10.88 3.76 -23.85
CA SER A 56 -10.72 3.53 -25.30
C SER A 56 -12.06 3.35 -26.01
N LEU A 57 -12.96 2.54 -25.42
CA LEU A 57 -14.32 2.35 -25.93
C LEU A 57 -15.15 3.64 -25.83
N GLY A 58 -15.09 4.33 -24.70
CA GLY A 58 -15.82 5.57 -24.47
C GLY A 58 -15.44 6.65 -25.48
N VAL A 59 -14.15 6.85 -25.72
CA VAL A 59 -13.64 7.80 -26.72
C VAL A 59 -13.97 7.34 -28.14
N GLY A 60 -13.75 6.07 -28.47
CA GLY A 60 -14.03 5.53 -29.80
C GLY A 60 -15.51 5.59 -30.19
N LEU A 61 -16.41 5.43 -29.22
CA LEU A 61 -17.86 5.49 -29.42
C LEU A 61 -18.45 6.91 -29.28
N LEU A 62 -17.62 7.95 -29.11
CA LEU A 62 -18.11 9.34 -29.11
C LEU A 62 -18.80 9.70 -30.41
N VAL A 63 -18.36 9.12 -31.53
CA VAL A 63 -18.99 9.28 -32.85
C VAL A 63 -20.47 8.88 -32.83
N ILE A 64 -20.83 7.90 -32.00
CA ILE A 64 -22.18 7.29 -31.94
C ILE A 64 -23.01 7.88 -30.77
N ILE A 65 -22.58 8.99 -30.14
CA ILE A 65 -23.18 9.59 -28.92
C ILE A 65 -23.09 8.66 -27.68
N ILE A 66 -23.13 7.34 -27.84
CA ILE A 66 -23.01 6.31 -26.78
C ILE A 66 -21.68 6.41 -26.03
N GLY A 67 -20.63 7.00 -26.61
CA GLY A 67 -19.38 7.28 -25.91
C GLY A 67 -19.56 8.14 -24.66
N PHE A 68 -20.49 9.11 -24.67
CA PHE A 68 -20.74 10.00 -23.53
C PHE A 68 -21.14 9.27 -22.25
N PRO A 69 -22.19 8.44 -22.22
CA PRO A 69 -22.56 7.71 -21.02
C PRO A 69 -21.47 6.74 -20.54
N ILE A 70 -20.70 6.14 -21.47
CA ILE A 70 -19.55 5.28 -21.11
C ILE A 70 -18.48 6.08 -20.38
N LEU A 71 -18.10 7.25 -20.88
CA LEU A 71 -17.08 8.10 -20.25
C LEU A 71 -17.55 8.61 -18.87
N ILE A 72 -18.82 9.00 -18.73
CA ILE A 72 -19.40 9.36 -17.43
C ILE A 72 -19.27 8.19 -16.46
N LEU A 73 -19.60 6.98 -16.91
CA LEU A 73 -19.50 5.77 -16.09
C LEU A 73 -18.05 5.51 -15.66
N MET A 74 -17.07 5.68 -16.55
CA MET A 74 -15.65 5.50 -16.22
C MET A 74 -15.16 6.54 -15.21
N LEU A 75 -15.49 7.82 -15.39
CA LEU A 75 -15.11 8.86 -14.43
C LEU A 75 -15.78 8.66 -13.06
N ALA A 76 -17.03 8.18 -13.04
CA ALA A 76 -17.70 7.80 -11.80
C ALA A 76 -17.01 6.58 -11.16
N ALA A 77 -16.62 5.58 -11.96
CA ALA A 77 -15.89 4.40 -11.49
C ALA A 77 -14.54 4.77 -10.87
N CYS A 78 -13.81 5.78 -11.40
CA CYS A 78 -12.59 6.29 -10.78
C CYS A 78 -12.80 6.69 -9.31
N GLN A 79 -13.91 7.40 -9.02
CA GLN A 79 -14.20 7.84 -7.65
C GLN A 79 -14.62 6.67 -6.75
N VAL A 80 -15.49 5.78 -7.25
CA VAL A 80 -15.94 4.62 -6.47
C VAL A 80 -14.77 3.70 -6.14
N LEU A 81 -13.93 3.38 -7.12
CA LEU A 81 -12.74 2.57 -6.92
C LEU A 81 -11.70 3.29 -6.06
N GLY A 82 -11.55 4.61 -6.18
CA GLY A 82 -10.71 5.41 -5.29
C GLY A 82 -11.16 5.33 -3.82
N ILE A 83 -12.47 5.32 -3.56
CA ILE A 83 -13.03 5.11 -2.21
C ILE A 83 -12.78 3.68 -1.72
N PHE A 84 -12.91 2.70 -2.60
CA PHE A 84 -12.61 1.29 -2.29
C PHE A 84 -11.14 1.11 -1.91
N GLU A 85 -10.20 1.65 -2.69
CA GLU A 85 -8.76 1.60 -2.41
C GLU A 85 -8.42 2.28 -1.09
N ARG A 86 -9.05 3.43 -0.78
CA ARG A 86 -8.90 4.07 0.53
C ARG A 86 -9.33 3.16 1.68
N SER A 87 -10.38 2.36 1.48
CA SER A 87 -10.83 1.39 2.48
C SER A 87 -9.82 0.26 2.65
N LEU A 88 -9.26 -0.27 1.57
CA LEU A 88 -8.19 -1.27 1.63
C LEU A 88 -6.96 -0.74 2.35
N VAL A 89 -6.48 0.44 1.98
CA VAL A 89 -5.32 1.08 2.62
C VAL A 89 -5.58 1.35 4.12
N ARG A 90 -6.78 1.81 4.49
CA ARG A 90 -7.13 2.03 5.89
C ARG A 90 -7.18 0.73 6.70
N THR A 91 -7.74 -0.34 6.13
CA THR A 91 -7.95 -1.61 6.83
C THR A 91 -6.68 -2.46 6.88
N MET A 92 -5.92 -2.53 5.80
CA MET A 92 -4.74 -3.39 5.69
C MET A 92 -3.45 -2.69 6.09
N LEU A 93 -3.27 -1.40 5.76
CA LEU A 93 -2.03 -0.65 6.05
C LEU A 93 -2.15 0.25 7.29
N CYS A 94 -3.32 0.31 7.93
CA CYS A 94 -3.62 1.21 9.06
C CYS A 94 -3.29 2.69 8.79
N VAL A 95 -3.31 3.11 7.52
CA VAL A 95 -3.07 4.50 7.14
C VAL A 95 -4.39 5.25 7.13
N GLU A 96 -4.53 6.23 8.03
CA GLU A 96 -5.68 7.12 8.00
C GLU A 96 -5.63 8.04 6.78
N ILE A 97 -6.72 8.07 6.01
CA ILE A 97 -6.94 8.96 4.86
C ILE A 97 -8.19 9.80 5.16
N PRO A 98 -8.11 11.15 5.10
CA PRO A 98 -9.24 12.03 5.38
C PRO A 98 -10.44 11.72 4.51
N ALA A 99 -11.65 11.70 5.09
CA ALA A 99 -12.90 11.26 4.45
C ALA A 99 -13.09 11.84 3.03
N ALA A 100 -13.63 11.03 2.11
CA ALA A 100 -13.86 11.47 0.74
C ALA A 100 -14.79 12.68 0.71
N PRO A 101 -14.58 13.65 -0.19
CA PRO A 101 -15.44 14.83 -0.25
C PRO A 101 -16.87 14.40 -0.58
N GLN A 102 -17.83 14.74 0.29
CA GLN A 102 -19.24 14.58 -0.01
C GLN A 102 -19.68 15.66 -0.97
N ARG A 103 -20.32 15.28 -2.08
CA ARG A 103 -20.79 16.23 -3.09
C ARG A 103 -22.31 16.25 -3.21
N PRO A 104 -22.90 17.44 -3.39
CA PRO A 104 -24.33 17.54 -3.67
C PRO A 104 -24.65 16.89 -5.02
N PRO A 105 -25.82 16.25 -5.16
CA PRO A 105 -26.25 15.67 -6.42
C PRO A 105 -26.48 16.78 -7.46
N VAL A 106 -25.82 16.65 -8.62
CA VAL A 106 -26.00 17.55 -9.78
C VAL A 106 -27.04 16.98 -10.77
N PRO A 107 -28.02 17.79 -11.23
CA PRO A 107 -29.01 17.36 -12.20
C PRO A 107 -28.46 17.39 -13.63
N GLY A 108 -28.79 16.36 -14.43
CA GLY A 108 -28.45 16.26 -15.85
C GLY A 108 -27.10 15.58 -16.16
N LEU A 109 -27.06 14.78 -17.23
CA LEU A 109 -25.87 13.99 -17.63
C LEU A 109 -24.68 14.88 -18.02
N TRP A 110 -24.94 15.98 -18.73
CA TRP A 110 -23.89 16.91 -19.15
C TRP A 110 -23.23 17.65 -17.98
N LEU A 111 -24.02 18.11 -17.02
CA LEU A 111 -23.50 18.76 -15.81
C LEU A 111 -22.73 17.76 -14.94
N LYS A 112 -23.23 16.53 -14.82
CA LYS A 112 -22.48 15.43 -14.17
C LYS A 112 -21.13 15.20 -14.84
N PHE A 113 -21.10 15.06 -16.16
CA PHE A 113 -19.86 14.87 -16.90
C PHE A 113 -18.85 15.98 -16.66
N LYS A 114 -19.27 17.25 -16.78
CA LYS A 114 -18.40 18.40 -16.49
C LYS A 114 -17.91 18.40 -15.04
N ALA A 115 -18.79 18.17 -14.08
CA ALA A 115 -18.41 18.12 -12.67
C ALA A 115 -17.40 17.00 -12.37
N LEU A 116 -17.50 15.86 -13.07
CA LEU A 116 -16.56 14.74 -12.95
C LEU A 116 -15.21 15.04 -13.60
N LEU A 117 -15.22 15.71 -14.76
CA LEU A 117 -14.02 16.11 -15.48
C LEU A 117 -13.25 17.24 -14.79
N ASP A 118 -13.94 18.22 -14.21
CA ASP A 118 -13.29 19.33 -13.50
C ASP A 118 -12.78 18.91 -12.11
N ASP A 119 -13.11 17.69 -11.67
CA ASP A 119 -12.72 17.20 -10.36
C ASP A 119 -11.29 16.67 -10.32
N SER A 120 -10.44 17.35 -9.54
CA SER A 120 -9.10 16.90 -9.19
C SER A 120 -9.09 15.51 -8.55
N PHE A 121 -10.06 15.14 -7.71
CA PHE A 121 -10.08 13.83 -7.06
C PHE A 121 -10.30 12.67 -8.06
N THR A 122 -11.14 12.84 -9.08
CA THR A 122 -11.31 11.88 -10.19
C THR A 122 -9.98 11.59 -10.88
N TRP A 123 -9.24 12.63 -11.27
CA TRP A 123 -7.96 12.47 -11.98
C TRP A 123 -6.86 11.90 -11.11
N ARG A 124 -6.80 12.28 -9.83
CA ARG A 124 -5.84 11.71 -8.88
C ARG A 124 -6.13 10.24 -8.60
N SER A 125 -7.40 9.86 -8.49
CA SER A 125 -7.82 8.46 -8.36
C SER A 125 -7.46 7.66 -9.61
N PHE A 126 -7.72 8.21 -10.80
CA PHE A 126 -7.31 7.59 -12.05
C PHE A 126 -5.79 7.41 -12.16
N ALA A 127 -5.01 8.45 -11.87
CA ALA A 127 -3.56 8.38 -11.89
C ALA A 127 -3.01 7.37 -10.88
N TYR A 128 -3.58 7.32 -9.67
CA TYR A 128 -3.26 6.30 -8.67
C TYR A 128 -3.47 4.89 -9.22
N MET A 129 -4.64 4.61 -9.82
CA MET A 129 -4.98 3.30 -10.39
C MET A 129 -4.04 2.89 -11.53
N MET A 130 -3.63 3.84 -12.37
CA MET A 130 -2.66 3.59 -13.45
C MET A 130 -1.26 3.28 -12.91
N LEU A 131 -0.84 3.95 -11.82
CA LEU A 131 0.46 3.74 -11.17
C LEU A 131 0.47 2.51 -10.26
N GLU A 132 -0.70 2.06 -9.81
CA GLU A 132 -0.84 0.86 -9.00
C GLU A 132 -0.42 -0.40 -9.76
N PHE A 133 -0.65 -0.45 -11.07
CA PHE A 133 -0.21 -1.58 -11.91
C PHE A 133 1.32 -1.76 -11.95
N PRO A 134 2.14 -0.79 -12.38
CA PRO A 134 3.58 -0.94 -12.39
C PRO A 134 4.17 -1.14 -10.99
N PHE A 135 3.60 -0.49 -9.97
CA PHE A 135 4.01 -0.72 -8.58
C PHE A 135 3.66 -2.15 -8.11
N GLY A 136 2.47 -2.63 -8.46
CA GLY A 136 2.03 -4.00 -8.18
C GLY A 136 2.96 -5.04 -8.81
N ILE A 137 3.37 -4.84 -10.07
CA ILE A 137 4.37 -5.71 -10.72
C ILE A 137 5.70 -5.67 -9.94
N ALA A 138 6.23 -4.48 -9.69
CA ALA A 138 7.53 -4.34 -9.02
C ALA A 138 7.52 -4.96 -7.63
N SER A 139 6.48 -4.69 -6.84
CA SER A 139 6.30 -5.26 -5.50
C SER A 139 6.14 -6.77 -5.55
N PHE A 140 5.29 -7.30 -6.42
CA PHE A 140 5.12 -8.74 -6.57
C PHE A 140 6.44 -9.44 -6.95
N CYS A 141 7.18 -8.92 -7.92
CA CYS A 141 8.48 -9.47 -8.32
C CYS A 141 9.47 -9.47 -7.14
N VAL A 142 9.58 -8.37 -6.41
CA VAL A 142 10.48 -8.25 -5.25
C VAL A 142 10.07 -9.24 -4.16
N LEU A 143 8.79 -9.28 -3.78
CA LEU A 143 8.28 -10.16 -2.73
C LEU A 143 8.49 -11.63 -3.09
N VAL A 144 8.04 -12.05 -4.28
CA VAL A 144 8.14 -13.45 -4.71
C VAL A 144 9.59 -13.88 -4.83
N THR A 145 10.47 -13.03 -5.39
CA THR A 145 11.89 -13.37 -5.55
C THR A 145 12.59 -13.50 -4.20
N THR A 146 12.44 -12.49 -3.32
CA THR A 146 13.13 -12.49 -2.02
C THR A 146 12.61 -13.58 -1.09
N LEU A 147 11.30 -13.81 -1.03
CA LEU A 147 10.71 -14.88 -0.21
C LEU A 147 11.08 -16.27 -0.75
N SER A 148 10.96 -16.50 -2.06
CA SER A 148 11.31 -17.80 -2.67
C SER A 148 12.79 -18.11 -2.49
N LEU A 149 13.67 -17.12 -2.68
CA LEU A 149 15.10 -17.28 -2.47
C LEU A 149 15.42 -17.57 -0.99
N SER A 150 14.80 -16.84 -0.07
CA SER A 150 14.99 -17.07 1.38
C SER A 150 14.59 -18.49 1.78
N VAL A 151 13.42 -18.95 1.32
CA VAL A 151 12.93 -20.31 1.60
C VAL A 151 13.85 -21.36 0.98
N ALA A 152 14.28 -21.17 -0.27
CA ALA A 152 15.20 -22.09 -0.94
C ALA A 152 16.53 -22.23 -0.17
N LEU A 153 17.09 -21.12 0.30
CA LEU A 153 18.33 -21.11 1.09
C LEU A 153 18.15 -21.73 2.48
N ILE A 154 17.02 -21.49 3.15
CA ILE A 154 16.72 -22.13 4.45
C ILE A 154 16.59 -23.66 4.30
N LEU A 155 16.00 -24.12 3.20
CA LEU A 155 15.83 -25.54 2.92
C LEU A 155 17.11 -26.22 2.38
N MET A 156 18.18 -25.46 2.14
CA MET A 156 19.43 -25.96 1.57
C MET A 156 20.02 -27.18 2.32
N PRO A 157 20.06 -27.24 3.67
CA PRO A 157 20.59 -28.40 4.38
C PRO A 157 19.79 -29.68 4.15
N LEU A 158 18.54 -29.58 3.69
CA LEU A 158 17.67 -30.71 3.36
C LEU A 158 17.79 -31.10 1.89
N THR A 159 17.97 -30.11 0.99
CA THR A 159 17.91 -30.30 -0.45
C THR A 159 19.27 -30.48 -1.13
N TYR A 160 20.39 -30.16 -0.47
CA TYR A 160 21.73 -30.19 -1.12
C TYR A 160 22.09 -31.54 -1.75
N ASN A 161 21.55 -32.65 -1.22
CA ASN A 161 21.80 -34.01 -1.74
C ASN A 161 21.09 -34.31 -3.07
N ILE A 162 19.90 -33.71 -3.27
CA ILE A 162 18.97 -34.04 -4.36
C ILE A 162 18.96 -32.97 -5.44
N ALA A 163 19.13 -31.71 -5.04
CA ALA A 163 19.15 -30.53 -5.90
C ALA A 163 20.25 -29.59 -5.38
N PRO A 164 21.53 -29.97 -5.54
CA PRO A 164 22.64 -29.11 -5.15
C PRO A 164 22.56 -27.79 -5.92
N ALA A 165 22.56 -26.68 -5.19
CA ALA A 165 22.54 -25.38 -5.82
C ALA A 165 23.91 -25.10 -6.45
N ASP A 166 23.86 -24.71 -7.71
CA ASP A 166 25.02 -24.32 -8.48
C ASP A 166 24.85 -22.86 -8.91
N PHE A 167 25.68 -21.98 -8.34
CA PHE A 167 25.69 -20.56 -8.66
C PHE A 167 26.63 -20.25 -9.85
N GLY A 168 27.18 -21.28 -10.50
CA GLY A 168 28.13 -21.20 -11.62
C GLY A 168 29.59 -21.03 -11.18
N PHE A 169 29.83 -20.24 -10.12
CA PHE A 169 31.17 -20.05 -9.53
C PHE A 169 31.34 -20.77 -8.19
N TRP A 170 30.24 -21.22 -7.59
CA TRP A 170 30.24 -21.94 -6.32
C TRP A 170 29.12 -22.97 -6.33
N ARG A 171 29.46 -24.19 -5.93
CA ARG A 171 28.51 -25.29 -5.79
C ARG A 171 28.47 -25.73 -4.33
N VAL A 172 27.26 -25.93 -3.82
CA VAL A 172 27.06 -26.31 -2.42
C VAL A 172 27.04 -27.83 -2.31
N ASP A 173 28.20 -28.40 -2.00
CA ASP A 173 28.39 -29.87 -1.98
C ASP A 173 28.54 -30.45 -0.57
N SER A 174 28.70 -29.61 0.44
CA SER A 174 28.89 -30.04 1.83
C SER A 174 27.78 -29.57 2.77
N LYS A 175 27.53 -30.37 3.81
CA LYS A 175 26.53 -30.06 4.83
C LYS A 175 26.87 -28.75 5.59
N ASN A 176 28.16 -28.48 5.78
CA ASN A 176 28.64 -27.26 6.44
C ASN A 176 28.39 -26.03 5.57
N GLU A 177 28.64 -26.11 4.26
CA GLU A 177 28.30 -25.02 3.33
C GLU A 177 26.79 -24.79 3.26
N ALA A 178 25.99 -25.86 3.18
CA ALA A 178 24.54 -25.75 3.20
C ALA A 178 24.02 -25.08 4.49
N ALA A 179 24.66 -25.32 5.63
CA ALA A 179 24.33 -24.65 6.88
C ALA A 179 24.62 -23.14 6.82
N VAL A 180 25.75 -22.72 6.24
CA VAL A 180 26.06 -21.29 6.02
C VAL A 180 24.98 -20.63 5.16
N TRP A 181 24.58 -21.28 4.06
CA TRP A 181 23.51 -20.76 3.20
C TRP A 181 22.14 -20.71 3.89
N CYS A 182 21.85 -21.64 4.79
CA CYS A 182 20.65 -21.57 5.63
C CYS A 182 20.64 -20.31 6.50
N PHE A 183 21.76 -19.98 7.16
CA PHE A 183 21.87 -18.73 7.93
C PHE A 183 21.69 -17.50 7.05
N VAL A 184 22.27 -17.48 5.84
CA VAL A 184 22.06 -16.40 4.86
C VAL A 184 20.57 -16.30 4.49
N GLY A 185 19.89 -17.43 4.29
CA GLY A 185 18.45 -17.48 4.00
C GLY A 185 17.60 -16.90 5.14
N ILE A 186 17.94 -17.17 6.39
CA ILE A 186 17.25 -16.59 7.57
C ILE A 186 17.44 -15.08 7.61
N ILE A 187 18.68 -14.60 7.42
CA ILE A 187 18.97 -13.16 7.38
C ILE A 187 18.20 -12.48 6.24
N LEU A 188 18.19 -13.10 5.06
CA LEU A 188 17.45 -12.61 3.90
C LEU A 188 15.93 -12.58 4.16
N LEU A 189 15.39 -13.60 4.83
CA LEU A 189 13.98 -13.65 5.20
C LEU A 189 13.61 -12.48 6.12
N ILE A 190 14.40 -12.25 7.17
CA ILE A 190 14.17 -11.13 8.10
C ILE A 190 14.27 -9.79 7.35
N GLY A 191 15.30 -9.63 6.50
CA GLY A 191 15.44 -8.46 5.66
C GLY A 191 14.24 -8.25 4.70
N SER A 192 13.67 -9.32 4.16
CA SER A 192 12.49 -9.25 3.30
C SER A 192 11.25 -8.76 4.03
N LEU A 193 11.05 -9.14 5.30
CA LEU A 193 9.93 -8.65 6.11
C LEU A 193 10.05 -7.14 6.38
N HIS A 194 11.27 -6.66 6.64
CA HIS A 194 11.56 -5.22 6.73
C HIS A 194 11.28 -4.49 5.42
N LEU A 195 11.70 -5.08 4.30
CA LEU A 195 11.45 -4.54 2.97
C LEU A 195 9.95 -4.43 2.66
N ILE A 196 9.16 -5.47 2.97
CA ILE A 196 7.70 -5.48 2.84
C ILE A 196 7.09 -4.33 3.63
N ASN A 197 7.48 -4.15 4.90
CA ASN A 197 6.98 -3.05 5.72
C ASN A 197 7.36 -1.68 5.13
N ALA A 198 8.60 -1.52 4.67
CA ALA A 198 9.04 -0.28 4.03
C ALA A 198 8.24 0.06 2.76
N MET A 199 8.01 -0.93 1.90
CA MET A 199 7.23 -0.77 0.67
C MET A 199 5.77 -0.44 0.97
N ALA A 200 5.16 -1.15 1.92
CA ALA A 200 3.81 -0.91 2.40
C ALA A 200 3.64 0.52 2.95
N LEU A 201 4.62 1.01 3.71
CA LEU A 201 4.65 2.39 4.21
C LEU A 201 4.76 3.42 3.09
N ILE A 202 5.66 3.20 2.12
CA ILE A 202 5.83 4.10 0.97
C ILE A 202 4.53 4.18 0.17
N TRP A 203 3.92 3.04 -0.13
CA TRP A 203 2.68 2.99 -0.88
C TRP A 203 1.49 3.59 -0.11
N GLY A 204 1.37 3.30 1.19
CA GLY A 204 0.36 3.91 2.05
C GLY A 204 0.47 5.44 2.11
N ARG A 205 1.70 5.98 2.15
CA ARG A 205 1.94 7.44 2.07
C ARG A 205 1.54 8.00 0.71
N PHE A 206 1.88 7.30 -0.37
CA PHE A 206 1.48 7.70 -1.72
C PHE A 206 -0.05 7.73 -1.89
N ALA A 207 -0.74 6.68 -1.43
CA ALA A 207 -2.20 6.60 -1.40
C ALA A 207 -2.81 7.74 -0.57
N ARG A 208 -2.26 8.03 0.62
CA ARG A 208 -2.70 9.17 1.42
C ARG A 208 -2.57 10.48 0.65
N VAL A 209 -1.44 10.74 0.00
CA VAL A 209 -1.25 11.98 -0.76
C VAL A 209 -2.24 12.06 -1.90
N MET A 210 -2.33 11.02 -2.73
CA MET A 210 -3.16 11.04 -3.96
C MET A 210 -4.66 11.02 -3.68
N LEU A 211 -5.10 10.25 -2.70
CA LEU A 211 -6.52 10.00 -2.43
C LEU A 211 -7.09 10.90 -1.32
N SER A 212 -6.30 11.86 -0.84
CA SER A 212 -6.80 12.91 0.06
C SER A 212 -7.64 13.95 -0.70
N PRO A 213 -8.73 14.46 -0.11
CA PRO A 213 -9.49 15.58 -0.67
C PRO A 213 -8.60 16.82 -0.88
N SER A 214 -8.69 17.48 -2.04
CA SER A 214 -7.88 18.69 -2.34
C SER A 214 -8.33 19.95 -1.59
N ALA A 215 -9.43 19.93 -0.85
CA ALA A 215 -9.82 20.94 0.13
C ALA A 215 -10.88 20.31 1.06
N ALA A 216 -10.64 20.33 2.37
CA ALA A 216 -11.77 20.28 3.28
C ALA A 216 -12.51 21.61 3.10
N PRO A 217 -13.85 21.65 2.95
CA PRO A 217 -14.56 22.83 3.39
C PRO A 217 -14.14 22.99 4.85
N VAL A 218 -13.44 24.09 5.15
CA VAL A 218 -13.33 24.55 6.54
C VAL A 218 -14.79 24.62 6.98
N TYR A 219 -15.21 23.68 7.81
CA TYR A 219 -16.47 23.81 8.52
C TYR A 219 -16.27 25.09 9.30
N TYR A 220 -16.83 26.20 8.81
CA TYR A 220 -17.06 27.35 9.63
C TYR A 220 -18.03 26.80 10.67
N ALA A 221 -17.50 26.31 11.79
CA ALA A 221 -18.33 26.19 12.97
C ALA A 221 -18.96 27.58 13.09
N PRO A 222 -20.29 27.71 13.02
CA PRO A 222 -20.91 29.01 13.22
C PRO A 222 -20.30 29.56 14.51
N PRO A 223 -19.84 30.83 14.51
CA PRO A 223 -19.25 31.41 15.71
C PRO A 223 -20.20 31.07 16.85
N PRO A 224 -19.70 30.53 17.99
CA PRO A 224 -20.56 30.05 19.06
C PRO A 224 -21.59 31.14 19.29
N ALA A 225 -22.89 30.76 19.23
CA ALA A 225 -23.98 31.70 19.41
C ALA A 225 -23.61 32.59 20.59
N SER A 226 -23.50 33.90 20.32
CA SER A 226 -22.95 34.89 21.26
C SER A 226 -23.33 34.50 22.68
N VAL A 227 -22.34 34.16 23.50
CA VAL A 227 -22.57 33.79 24.90
C VAL A 227 -23.48 34.86 25.48
N PRO A 228 -24.69 34.53 26.00
CA PRO A 228 -25.58 35.53 26.55
C PRO A 228 -24.80 36.33 27.60
N ALA A 229 -24.77 37.66 27.43
CA ALA A 229 -24.02 38.55 28.31
C ALA A 229 -24.38 38.24 29.76
N TYR A 230 -23.38 37.90 30.57
CA TYR A 230 -23.57 37.63 31.99
C TYR A 230 -24.22 38.86 32.64
N PRO A 231 -25.32 38.71 33.41
CA PRO A 231 -25.92 39.84 34.10
C PRO A 231 -24.87 40.48 35.01
N GLN A 232 -24.55 41.74 34.78
CA GLN A 232 -23.66 42.49 35.66
C GLN A 232 -24.34 42.62 37.04
N PRO A 233 -23.67 42.20 38.13
CA PRO A 233 -24.22 42.41 39.47
C PRO A 233 -24.35 43.91 39.74
N LYS A 234 -25.48 44.30 40.32
CA LYS A 234 -25.76 45.68 40.75
C LYS A 234 -24.93 46.07 41.96
#